data_AF-A0A838QH26-F1
#
_entry.id   AF-A0A838QH26-F1
#
_cell.length_a   1.000
_cell.length_b   1.000
_cell.length_c   1.000
_cell.angle_alpha   90.00
_cell.angle_beta   90.00
_cell.angle_gamma   90.00
#
_symmetry.space_group_name_H-M   'P 1'
#
loop_
_entity.id
_entity.type
_entity.pdbx_description
1 polymer ?
#
loop_
_entity_poly.entity_id
_entity_poly.type
_entity_poly.pdbx_seq_one_letter_code
_entity_poly.pdbx_strand_id
1 'polypeptide(L)'
;MIRHLRQSRRLSQAELAELVHISPSYLSQLEGDKREPTIPLLRRMAATLGAPAVLLFAGALAGDRQAPANDLLHHAIERLIQAVGASLQQHELSFPPDQ
;
A
#
# COMPACT_ATOMS: atom_id res chain seq x y z
N MET A 1 4.30 2.30 7.19
CA MET A 1 3.60 3.48 6.62
C MET A 1 2.31 3.84 7.37
N ILE A 2 1.35 2.91 7.51
CA ILE A 2 0.03 3.15 8.13
C ILE A 2 0.13 3.87 9.48
N ARG A 3 0.99 3.35 10.38
CA ARG A 3 1.25 3.93 11.69
C ARG A 3 1.67 5.40 11.65
N HIS A 4 2.59 5.76 10.75
CA HIS A 4 3.08 7.14 10.62
C HIS A 4 1.97 8.08 10.18
N LEU A 5 1.19 7.69 9.16
CA LEU A 5 0.05 8.49 8.71
C LEU A 5 -0.99 8.64 9.82
N ARG A 6 -1.33 7.56 10.52
CA ARG A 6 -2.25 7.60 11.67
C ARG A 6 -1.76 8.58 12.75
N GLN A 7 -0.49 8.49 13.13
CA GLN A 7 0.10 9.35 14.15
C GLN A 7 0.14 10.83 13.71
N SER A 8 0.41 11.11 12.43
CA SER A 8 0.33 12.48 11.88
C SER A 8 -1.07 13.09 11.98
N ARG A 9 -2.10 12.24 11.96
CA ARG A 9 -3.51 12.62 12.16
C ARG A 9 -3.95 12.58 13.62
N ARG A 10 -3.02 12.30 14.56
CA ARG A 10 -3.27 12.20 16.00
C ARG A 10 -4.36 11.20 16.39
N LEU A 11 -4.55 10.16 15.58
CA LEU A 11 -5.50 9.08 15.86
C LEU A 11 -4.82 7.95 16.66
N SER A 12 -5.53 7.41 17.64
CA SER A 12 -5.22 6.13 18.28
C SER A 12 -5.52 4.95 17.33
N GLN A 13 -5.00 3.77 17.64
CA GLN A 13 -5.32 2.56 16.87
C GLN A 13 -6.82 2.22 16.96
N ALA A 14 -7.46 2.44 18.11
CA ALA A 14 -8.88 2.20 18.28
C ALA A 14 -9.72 3.11 17.37
N GLU A 15 -9.41 4.42 17.35
CA GLU A 15 -10.12 5.39 16.51
C GLU A 15 -9.97 5.09 15.02
N LEU A 16 -8.75 4.79 14.53
CA LEU A 16 -8.59 4.44 13.12
C LEU A 16 -9.29 3.13 12.78
N ALA A 17 -9.22 2.12 13.64
CA ALA A 17 -9.86 0.83 13.43
C ALA A 17 -11.38 0.98 13.32
N GLU A 18 -11.98 1.82 14.17
CA GLU A 18 -13.40 2.17 14.13
C GLU A 18 -13.76 2.88 12.81
N LEU A 19 -13.01 3.92 12.43
CA LEU A 19 -13.23 4.69 11.19
C LEU A 19 -13.15 3.84 9.92
N VAL A 20 -12.38 2.75 9.93
CA VAL A 20 -12.21 1.85 8.77
C VAL A 20 -12.89 0.50 8.96
N HIS A 21 -13.74 0.37 9.98
CA HIS A 21 -14.57 -0.80 10.27
C HIS A 21 -13.78 -2.11 10.36
N ILE A 22 -12.70 -2.13 11.15
CA ILE A 22 -11.93 -3.32 11.49
C ILE A 22 -11.68 -3.40 13.00
N SER A 23 -11.18 -4.53 13.49
CA SER A 23 -10.78 -4.64 14.89
C SER A 23 -9.44 -3.92 15.16
N PRO A 24 -9.23 -3.35 16.37
CA PRO A 24 -7.94 -2.78 16.75
C PRO A 24 -6.78 -3.80 16.66
N SER A 25 -7.05 -5.07 16.96
CA SER A 25 -6.08 -6.16 16.82
C SER A 25 -5.67 -6.36 15.36
N TYR A 26 -6.63 -6.31 14.42
CA TYR A 26 -6.29 -6.41 13.01
C TYR A 26 -5.48 -5.19 12.54
N LEU A 27 -5.85 -3.98 12.95
CA LEU A 27 -5.04 -2.79 12.64
C LEU A 27 -3.61 -2.91 13.19
N SER A 28 -3.43 -3.42 14.42
CA SER A 28 -2.11 -3.65 15.00
C SER A 28 -1.26 -4.63 14.17
N GLN A 29 -1.88 -5.68 13.62
CA GLN A 29 -1.20 -6.61 12.70
C GLN A 29 -0.81 -5.94 11.38
N LEU A 30 -1.67 -5.07 10.83
CA LEU A 30 -1.38 -4.31 9.61
C LEU A 30 -0.24 -3.29 9.83
N GLU A 31 -0.21 -2.62 10.99
CA GLU A 31 0.84 -1.66 11.31
C GLU A 31 2.20 -2.30 11.63
N GLY A 32 2.18 -3.57 12.05
CA GLY A 32 3.37 -4.37 12.33
C GLY A 32 3.80 -5.26 11.18
N ASP A 33 3.27 -5.07 9.97
CA ASP A 33 3.56 -5.84 8.75
C ASP A 33 3.34 -7.36 8.90
N LYS A 34 2.50 -7.78 9.86
CA LYS A 34 2.14 -9.19 10.09
C LYS A 34 1.06 -9.69 9.16
N ARG A 35 0.30 -8.76 8.56
CA ARG A 35 -0.73 -9.04 7.56
C ARG A 35 -0.73 -7.97 6.49
N GLU A 36 -0.98 -8.39 5.27
CA GLU A 36 -1.22 -7.48 4.17
C GLU A 36 -2.68 -7.00 4.19
N PRO A 37 -2.93 -5.70 4.06
CA PRO A 37 -4.28 -5.18 3.89
C PRO A 37 -4.79 -5.44 2.47
N THR A 38 -6.08 -5.70 2.33
CA THR A 38 -6.70 -5.81 1.01
C THR A 38 -6.74 -4.45 0.30
N ILE A 39 -6.81 -4.44 -1.03
CA ILE A 39 -6.97 -3.22 -1.84
C ILE A 39 -8.15 -2.34 -1.35
N PRO A 40 -9.37 -2.90 -1.10
CA PRO A 40 -10.48 -2.09 -0.59
C PRO A 40 -10.20 -1.47 0.78
N LEU A 41 -9.51 -2.18 1.68
CA LEU A 41 -9.16 -1.68 3.00
C LEU A 41 -8.11 -0.56 2.89
N LEU A 42 -7.09 -0.72 2.04
CA LEU A 42 -6.10 0.31 1.74
C LEU A 42 -6.76 1.60 1.23
N ARG A 43 -7.72 1.50 0.30
CA ARG A 43 -8.46 2.65 -0.23
C ARG A 43 -9.25 3.38 0.85
N ARG A 44 -9.89 2.63 1.76
CA ARG A 44 -10.64 3.22 2.87
C ARG A 44 -9.71 3.92 3.86
N MET A 45 -8.60 3.28 4.23
CA MET A 45 -7.56 3.90 5.07
C MET A 45 -6.99 5.16 4.42
N ALA A 46 -6.73 5.15 3.12
CA ALA A 46 -6.25 6.31 2.36
C ALA A 46 -7.21 7.51 2.46
N ALA A 47 -8.51 7.26 2.26
CA ALA A 47 -9.55 8.27 2.37
C ALA A 47 -9.64 8.85 3.79
N THR A 48 -9.69 7.99 4.81
CA THR A 48 -9.74 8.40 6.23
C THR A 48 -8.49 9.19 6.64
N LEU A 49 -7.31 8.74 6.18
CA LEU A 49 -6.04 9.37 6.47
C LEU A 49 -5.71 10.50 5.50
N GLY A 50 -6.65 10.93 4.65
CA GLY A 50 -6.50 12.00 3.65
C GLY A 50 -5.17 11.94 2.89
N ALA A 51 -4.78 10.74 2.45
CA ALA A 51 -3.53 10.47 1.75
C ALA A 51 -3.85 9.79 0.41
N PRO A 52 -3.09 10.04 -0.66
CA PRO A 52 -3.20 9.26 -1.89
C PRO A 52 -3.02 7.77 -1.59
N ALA A 53 -3.92 6.92 -2.10
CA ALA A 53 -3.86 5.47 -1.87
C ALA A 53 -2.52 4.87 -2.32
N VAL A 54 -1.91 5.44 -3.37
CA VAL A 54 -0.58 5.08 -3.86
C VAL A 54 0.51 5.14 -2.78
N LEU A 55 0.41 6.04 -1.79
CA LEU A 55 1.38 6.09 -0.68
C LEU A 55 1.24 4.91 0.29
N LEU A 56 0.04 4.39 0.46
CA LEU A 56 -0.17 3.18 1.25
C LEU A 56 0.20 1.92 0.46
N PHE A 57 -0.02 1.91 -0.85
CA PHE A 57 0.50 0.87 -1.76
C PHE A 57 2.02 0.85 -1.80
N ALA A 58 2.65 2.00 -1.90
CA ALA A 58 4.10 2.19 -1.83
C ALA A 58 4.69 1.51 -0.60
N GLY A 59 4.10 1.75 0.58
CA GLY A 59 4.54 1.12 1.83
C GLY A 59 4.32 -0.39 1.86
N ALA A 60 3.27 -0.91 1.21
CA ALA A 60 3.02 -2.34 1.10
C ALA A 60 3.94 -3.03 0.07
N LEU A 61 4.27 -2.35 -1.03
CA LEU A 61 5.13 -2.84 -2.10
C LEU A 61 6.61 -2.69 -1.75
N ALA A 62 6.98 -1.68 -0.97
CA ALA A 62 8.31 -1.52 -0.38
C ALA A 62 8.48 -2.50 0.79
N GLY A 63 8.42 -3.80 0.50
CA GLY A 63 8.75 -4.87 1.44
C GLY A 63 10.21 -4.88 1.89
N ASP A 64 10.99 -3.83 1.59
CA ASP A 64 12.39 -3.72 1.97
C ASP A 64 12.64 -2.41 2.74
N ARG A 65 13.21 -2.56 3.93
CA ARG A 65 13.19 -1.58 5.04
C ARG A 65 14.28 -0.50 4.93
N GLN A 66 15.01 -0.42 3.83
CA GLN A 66 16.21 0.44 3.75
C GLN A 66 16.04 1.79 3.03
N ALA A 67 14.92 2.10 2.39
CA ALA A 67 14.79 3.39 1.70
C ALA A 67 14.57 4.54 2.72
N PRO A 68 15.42 5.58 2.76
CA PRO A 68 15.20 6.74 3.62
C PRO A 68 13.86 7.41 3.30
N ALA A 69 13.20 7.96 4.32
CA ALA A 69 11.81 8.44 4.23
C ALA A 69 11.55 9.48 3.11
N ASN A 70 12.60 10.21 2.69
CA ASN A 70 12.52 11.18 1.61
C ASN A 70 12.38 10.57 0.20
N ASP A 71 12.75 9.29 0.03
CA ASP A 71 12.84 8.65 -1.29
C ASP A 71 11.73 7.62 -1.54
N LEU A 72 10.81 7.45 -0.59
CA LEU A 72 9.74 6.43 -0.63
C LEU A 72 8.80 6.58 -1.83
N LEU A 73 8.47 7.81 -2.22
CA LEU A 73 7.59 8.04 -3.38
C LEU A 73 8.29 7.65 -4.69
N HIS A 74 9.57 8.02 -4.83
CA HIS A 74 10.36 7.68 -6.02
C HIS A 74 10.52 6.16 -6.14
N HIS A 75 10.96 5.51 -5.07
CA HIS A 75 11.14 4.06 -5.05
C HIS A 75 9.83 3.30 -5.31
N ALA A 76 8.70 3.80 -4.81
CA ALA A 76 7.41 3.17 -5.07
C ALA A 76 6.95 3.33 -6.52
N ILE A 77 7.18 4.50 -7.12
CA ILE A 77 6.87 4.74 -8.54
C ILE A 77 7.73 3.81 -9.41
N GLU A 78 9.04 3.71 -9.15
CA GLU A 78 9.92 2.80 -9.88
C GLU A 78 9.46 1.34 -9.79
N ARG A 79 9.11 0.88 -8.58
CA ARG A 79 8.61 -0.50 -8.39
C ARG A 79 7.28 -0.74 -9.08
N LEU A 80 6.38 0.25 -9.10
CA LEU A 80 5.12 0.15 -9.84
C LEU A 80 5.37 0.07 -11.34
N ILE A 81 6.27 0.90 -11.88
CA ILE A 81 6.66 0.87 -13.30
C ILE A 81 7.24 -0.50 -13.66
N GLN A 82 8.14 -1.05 -12.83
CA GLN A 82 8.74 -2.37 -13.05
C GLN A 82 7.69 -3.49 -13.00
N ALA A 83 6.78 -3.47 -12.01
CA ALA A 83 5.74 -4.47 -11.88
C ALA A 83 4.76 -4.43 -13.08
N VAL A 84 4.36 -3.24 -13.52
CA VAL A 84 3.50 -3.07 -14.71
C VAL A 84 4.21 -3.53 -15.97
N GLY A 85 5.49 -3.15 -16.15
CA GLY A 85 6.30 -3.59 -17.29
C GLY A 85 6.41 -5.11 -17.37
N ALA A 86 6.70 -5.77 -16.25
CA ALA A 86 6.78 -7.23 -16.19
C ALA A 86 5.43 -7.90 -16.52
N SER A 87 4.31 -7.37 -16.03
CA SER A 87 2.98 -7.90 -16.35
C SER A 87 2.56 -7.71 -17.81
N LEU A 88 2.98 -6.60 -18.45
CA LEU A 88 2.70 -6.36 -19.88
C LEU A 88 3.51 -7.31 -20.78
N GLN A 89 4.78 -7.55 -20.46
CA GLN A 89 5.62 -8.50 -21.20
C GLN A 89 5.10 -9.94 -21.12
N GLN A 90 4.41 -10.30 -20.05
CA GLN A 90 3.76 -11.61 -19.93
C GLN A 90 2.48 -11.76 -20.77
N HIS A 91 1.85 -10.66 -21.18
CA HIS A 91 0.66 -10.66 -22.03
C HIS A 91 0.98 -10.59 -23.54
N GLU A 92 2.12 -10.01 -23.94
CA GLU A 92 2.52 -9.94 -25.36
C GLU A 92 2.92 -11.30 -25.98
N LEU A 93 3.11 -12.35 -25.17
CA LEU A 93 3.39 -13.71 -25.66
C LEU A 93 2.14 -14.51 -26.07
N SER A 94 0.94 -13.89 -26.06
CA SER A 94 -0.33 -14.56 -26.39
C SER A 94 -1.04 -13.99 -27.62
N PHE A 95 -0.34 -13.33 -28.55
CA PHE A 95 -0.88 -13.14 -29.90
C PHE A 95 -0.77 -14.48 -30.65
N PRO A 96 -1.89 -15.14 -31.02
CA PRO A 96 -1.80 -16.26 -31.95
C PRO A 96 -1.22 -15.72 -33.28
N PRO A 97 -0.42 -16.50 -34.02
CA PRO A 97 0.11 -16.04 -35.29
C PRO A 97 -1.07 -15.72 -36.22
N ASP A 98 -0.97 -14.60 -36.94
CA ASP A 98 -1.95 -14.20 -37.96
C ASP A 98 -2.20 -15.39 -38.90
N GLN A 99 -3.49 -15.76 -39.04
CA GLN A 99 -3.94 -16.76 -40.01
C GLN A 99 -3.81 -16.24 -41.43
#